data_AF-A0A381NS86-F1
#
_entry.id   AF-A0A381NS86-F1
#
_cell.length_a   1.000
_cell.length_b   1.000
_cell.length_c   1.000
_cell.angle_alpha   90.00
_cell.angle_beta   90.00
_cell.angle_gamma   90.00
#
_symmetry.space_group_name_H-M   'P 1'
#
loop_
_entity.id
_entity.type
_entity.pdbx_description
1 polymer ?
#
loop_
_entity_poly.entity_id
_entity_poly.type
_entity_poly.pdbx_seq_one_letter_code
_entity_poly.pdbx_strand_id
1 'polypeptide(L)'
;METSLALTIIGIVLTLVGIIFNAIPKIVNQKIMGNLSPEAENPAAALRVAIGGISIAVGIIALYCKDFPVDQANALLVAMGTGFIVIMAAIISMKFRGFSDEVAVPPVVMFIILTIIAFYASS
;
A
#
# COMPACT_ATOMS: atom_id res chain seq x y z
N MET A 1 2.98 11.82 -17.64
CA MET A 1 4.20 11.26 -17.01
C MET A 1 4.50 9.95 -17.71
N GLU A 2 5.77 9.56 -17.90
CA GLU A 2 6.05 8.25 -18.52
C GLU A 2 5.54 7.10 -17.63
N THR A 3 4.90 6.11 -18.25
CA THR A 3 4.34 4.94 -17.56
C THR A 3 5.40 4.12 -16.83
N SER A 4 6.59 3.97 -17.43
CA SER A 4 7.73 3.28 -16.82
C SER A 4 8.21 3.98 -15.54
N LEU A 5 8.26 5.32 -15.55
CA LEU A 5 8.59 6.09 -14.35
C LEU A 5 7.53 5.93 -13.26
N ALA A 6 6.25 5.99 -13.63
CA ALA A 6 5.15 5.81 -12.69
C ALA A 6 5.17 4.44 -12.02
N LEU A 7 5.31 3.37 -12.81
CA LEU A 7 5.43 1.99 -12.34
C LEU A 7 6.68 1.79 -11.48
N THR A 8 7.79 2.45 -11.82
CA THR A 8 9.01 2.44 -11.01
C THR A 8 8.78 3.07 -9.63
N ILE A 9 8.15 4.24 -9.58
CA ILE A 9 7.86 4.93 -8.31
C ILE A 9 6.93 4.07 -7.44
N ILE A 10 5.81 3.60 -8.02
CA ILE A 10 4.85 2.74 -7.31
C ILE A 10 5.57 1.48 -6.79
N GLY A 11 6.36 0.84 -7.65
CA GLY A 11 7.10 -0.37 -7.34
C GLY A 11 8.08 -0.19 -6.17
N ILE A 12 8.90 0.86 -6.20
CA ILE A 12 9.84 1.19 -5.13
C ILE A 12 9.10 1.47 -3.82
N VAL A 13 8.06 2.32 -3.83
CA VAL A 13 7.34 2.70 -2.62
C VAL A 13 6.70 1.47 -1.95
N LEU A 14 5.98 0.64 -2.72
CA LEU A 14 5.32 -0.55 -2.19
C LEU A 14 6.32 -1.60 -1.68
N THR A 15 7.46 -1.73 -2.34
CA THR A 15 8.54 -2.62 -1.90
C THR A 15 9.13 -2.15 -0.57
N LEU A 16 9.46 -0.85 -0.45
CA LEU A 16 10.02 -0.28 0.77
C LEU A 16 9.06 -0.38 1.95
N VAL A 17 7.79 -0.06 1.75
CA VAL A 17 6.73 -0.20 2.77
C VAL A 17 6.63 -1.64 3.23
N GLY A 18 6.65 -2.57 2.29
CA GLY A 18 6.57 -3.99 2.61
C GLY A 18 7.79 -4.50 3.37
N ILE A 19 9.00 -4.03 3.05
CA ILE A 19 10.22 -4.31 3.81
C ILE A 19 10.09 -3.77 5.25
N ILE A 20 9.64 -2.52 5.42
CA ILE A 20 9.45 -1.91 6.74
C ILE A 20 8.43 -2.72 7.57
N PHE A 21 7.33 -3.15 6.96
CA PHE A 21 6.29 -3.93 7.63
C PHE A 21 6.78 -5.33 8.04
N ASN A 22 7.69 -5.93 7.29
CA ASN A 22 8.31 -7.21 7.64
C ASN A 22 9.40 -7.05 8.71
N ALA A 23 10.23 -6.01 8.61
CA ALA A 23 11.38 -5.82 9.49
C ALA A 23 10.99 -5.36 10.90
N ILE A 24 10.01 -4.44 11.02
CA ILE A 24 9.64 -3.82 12.30
C ILE A 24 8.11 -3.77 12.54
N PRO A 25 7.36 -4.86 12.34
CA PRO A 25 5.89 -4.87 12.36
C PRO A 25 5.29 -4.29 13.65
N LYS A 26 5.86 -4.62 14.81
CA LYS A 26 5.38 -4.13 16.12
C LYS A 26 5.48 -2.61 16.25
N ILE A 27 6.62 -2.04 15.83
CA ILE A 27 6.85 -0.59 15.85
C ILE A 27 5.85 0.12 14.93
N VAL A 28 5.61 -0.43 13.74
CA VAL A 28 4.65 0.15 12.80
C VAL A 28 3.21 0.03 13.33
N ASN A 29 2.85 -1.09 13.97
CA ASN A 29 1.55 -1.23 14.63
C ASN A 29 1.37 -0.17 15.71
N GLN A 30 2.34 -0.05 16.63
CA GLN A 30 2.27 0.93 17.72
C GLN A 30 2.16 2.37 17.21
N LYS A 31 2.89 2.73 16.15
CA LYS A 31 2.79 4.08 15.56
C LYS A 31 1.46 4.37 14.87
N ILE A 32 0.76 3.35 14.38
CA ILE A 32 -0.51 3.52 13.65
C ILE A 32 -1.73 3.34 14.56
N MET A 33 -1.67 2.41 15.50
CA MET A 33 -2.81 1.94 16.30
C MET A 33 -2.66 2.28 17.79
N GLY A 34 -1.53 2.88 18.20
CA GLY A 34 -1.21 3.09 19.61
C GLY A 34 -0.82 1.81 20.33
N ASN A 35 -0.88 1.86 21.67
CA ASN A 35 -0.53 0.70 22.49
C ASN A 35 -1.60 -0.38 22.37
N LEU A 36 -1.19 -1.56 21.91
CA LEU A 36 -2.03 -2.74 21.87
C LEU A 36 -1.97 -3.49 23.21
N SER A 37 -3.03 -4.23 23.54
CA SER A 37 -2.96 -5.17 24.67
C SER A 37 -1.88 -6.23 24.40
N PRO A 38 -1.26 -6.81 25.44
CA PRO A 38 -0.22 -7.82 25.27
C PRO A 38 -0.66 -9.01 24.40
N GLU A 39 -1.93 -9.38 24.50
CA GLU A 39 -2.54 -10.48 23.75
C GLU A 39 -2.74 -10.16 22.25
N ALA A 40 -2.95 -8.88 21.91
CA ALA A 40 -3.17 -8.43 20.54
C ALA A 40 -1.88 -8.07 19.79
N GLU A 41 -0.77 -7.81 20.50
CA GLU A 41 0.47 -7.33 19.89
C GLU A 41 1.05 -8.30 18.84
N ASN A 42 1.21 -9.58 19.19
CA ASN A 42 1.80 -10.58 18.30
C ASN A 42 0.87 -10.94 17.12
N PRO A 43 -0.45 -11.17 17.31
CA PRO A 43 -1.37 -11.35 16.19
C PRO A 43 -1.40 -10.17 15.21
N ALA A 44 -1.44 -8.93 15.73
CA ALA A 44 -1.38 -7.74 14.89
C ALA A 44 -0.05 -7.65 14.14
N ALA A 45 1.07 -8.03 14.76
CA ALA A 45 2.38 -8.05 14.11
C ALA A 45 2.43 -9.08 12.97
N ALA A 46 1.87 -10.28 13.19
CA ALA A 46 1.80 -11.31 12.16
C ALA A 46 0.99 -10.85 10.93
N LEU A 47 -0.16 -10.21 11.15
CA LEU A 47 -0.94 -9.62 10.06
C LEU A 47 -0.18 -8.50 9.33
N ARG A 48 0.56 -7.67 10.07
CA ARG A 48 1.39 -6.60 9.47
C ARG A 48 2.49 -7.17 8.58
N VAL A 49 3.14 -8.26 8.98
CA VAL A 49 4.12 -8.98 8.16
C VAL A 49 3.47 -9.52 6.88
N ALA A 50 2.29 -10.14 6.97
CA ALA A 50 1.56 -10.64 5.81
C ALA A 50 1.19 -9.50 4.83
N ILE A 51 0.67 -8.39 5.34
CA ILE A 51 0.40 -7.18 4.54
C ILE A 51 1.68 -6.67 3.88
N GLY A 52 2.80 -6.68 4.61
CA GLY A 52 4.10 -6.31 4.08
C GLY A 52 4.53 -7.20 2.91
N GLY A 53 4.33 -8.52 3.02
CA GLY A 53 4.60 -9.47 1.93
C GLY A 53 3.76 -9.20 0.68
N ILE A 54 2.46 -8.91 0.85
CA ILE A 54 1.58 -8.52 -0.26
C ILE A 54 2.06 -7.21 -0.91
N SER A 55 2.45 -6.22 -0.10
CA SER A 55 2.99 -4.95 -0.60
C SER A 55 4.26 -5.15 -1.43
N ILE A 56 5.19 -6.02 -0.99
CA ILE A 56 6.38 -6.38 -1.77
C ILE A 56 5.98 -7.04 -3.09
N ALA A 57 5.05 -8.01 -3.06
CA ALA A 57 4.62 -8.71 -4.27
C ALA A 57 4.05 -7.73 -5.32
N VAL A 58 3.17 -6.81 -4.90
CA VAL A 58 2.61 -5.78 -5.81
C VAL A 58 3.71 -4.82 -6.29
N GLY A 59 4.65 -4.47 -5.41
CA GLY A 59 5.82 -3.66 -5.78
C GLY A 59 6.68 -4.32 -6.87
N ILE A 60 6.97 -5.61 -6.72
CA ILE A 60 7.70 -6.42 -7.71
C ILE A 60 6.94 -6.47 -9.03
N ILE A 61 5.62 -6.72 -9.00
CA ILE A 61 4.80 -6.72 -10.23
C ILE A 61 4.96 -5.39 -10.97
N ALA A 62 4.84 -4.25 -10.27
CA ALA A 62 5.02 -2.94 -10.90
C ALA A 62 6.42 -2.74 -11.51
N LEU A 63 7.47 -3.16 -10.79
CA LEU A 63 8.86 -3.06 -11.28
C LEU A 63 9.12 -3.95 -12.50
N TYR A 64 8.59 -5.17 -12.52
CA TYR A 64 8.77 -6.10 -13.64
C TYR A 64 7.94 -5.71 -14.87
N CYS A 65 6.81 -5.03 -14.67
CA CYS A 65 5.94 -4.58 -15.75
C CYS A 65 6.26 -3.16 -16.24
N LYS A 66 7.28 -2.48 -15.68
CA LYS A 66 7.58 -1.07 -16.00
C LYS A 66 7.90 -0.82 -17.48
N ASP A 67 8.38 -1.84 -18.19
CA ASP A 67 8.78 -1.75 -19.61
C ASP A 67 7.71 -2.35 -20.55
N PHE A 68 6.47 -2.51 -20.06
CA PHE A 68 5.35 -2.94 -20.89
C PHE A 68 5.07 -1.93 -22.02
N PRO A 69 4.53 -2.41 -23.17
CA PRO A 69 3.93 -1.52 -24.17
C PRO A 69 2.93 -0.57 -23.52
N VAL A 70 2.86 0.66 -24.02
CA VAL A 70 2.09 1.77 -23.39
C VAL A 70 0.65 1.36 -23.07
N ASP A 71 -0.05 0.69 -23.98
CA ASP A 71 -1.43 0.26 -23.76
C ASP A 71 -1.58 -0.71 -22.57
N GLN A 72 -0.63 -1.66 -22.43
CA GLN A 72 -0.62 -2.62 -21.33
C GLN A 72 -0.19 -1.96 -20.01
N ALA A 73 0.78 -1.05 -20.06
CA ALA A 73 1.21 -0.27 -18.90
C ALA A 73 0.07 0.63 -18.38
N ASN A 74 -0.69 1.26 -19.28
CA ASN A 74 -1.87 2.05 -18.94
C ASN A 74 -2.94 1.20 -18.26
N ALA A 75 -3.26 0.03 -18.82
CA ALA A 75 -4.21 -0.89 -18.22
C ALA A 75 -3.78 -1.33 -16.80
N LEU A 76 -2.50 -1.63 -16.61
CA LEU A 76 -1.95 -1.96 -15.30
C LEU A 76 -2.05 -0.77 -14.32
N LEU A 77 -1.66 0.43 -14.73
CA LEU A 77 -1.76 1.63 -13.89
C LEU A 77 -3.21 1.94 -13.48
N VAL A 78 -4.17 1.81 -14.39
CA VAL A 78 -5.60 1.94 -14.07
C VAL A 78 -6.04 0.87 -13.05
N ALA A 79 -5.64 -0.38 -13.24
CA ALA A 79 -5.96 -1.46 -12.32
C ALA A 79 -5.33 -1.24 -10.92
N MET A 80 -4.09 -0.79 -10.86
CA MET A 80 -3.43 -0.44 -9.61
C MET A 80 -4.08 0.77 -8.93
N GLY A 81 -4.36 1.83 -9.68
CA GLY A 81 -5.02 3.04 -9.16
C GLY A 81 -6.40 2.76 -8.57
N THR A 82 -7.21 1.94 -9.26
CA THR A 82 -8.51 1.48 -8.74
C THR A 82 -8.36 0.57 -7.52
N GLY A 83 -7.41 -0.36 -7.54
CA GLY A 83 -7.08 -1.20 -6.37
C GLY A 83 -6.65 -0.38 -5.15
N PHE A 84 -5.85 0.66 -5.33
CA PHE A 84 -5.43 1.57 -4.24
C PHE A 84 -6.62 2.33 -3.64
N ILE A 85 -7.59 2.75 -4.46
CA ILE A 85 -8.85 3.33 -3.95
C ILE A 85 -9.60 2.34 -3.06
N VAL A 86 -9.70 1.08 -3.48
CA VAL A 86 -10.34 0.02 -2.68
C VAL A 86 -9.61 -0.19 -1.35
N ILE A 87 -8.27 -0.20 -1.36
CA ILE A 87 -7.46 -0.31 -0.13
C ILE A 87 -7.71 0.88 0.79
N MET A 88 -7.71 2.11 0.28
CA MET A 88 -8.00 3.30 1.08
C MET A 88 -9.40 3.26 1.70
N ALA A 89 -10.41 2.87 0.91
CA ALA A 89 -11.78 2.73 1.39
C ALA A 89 -11.86 1.69 2.52
N ALA A 90 -11.15 0.55 2.38
CA ALA A 90 -11.08 -0.47 3.42
C ALA A 90 -10.41 0.09 4.70
N ILE A 91 -9.30 0.83 4.58
CA ILE A 91 -8.62 1.44 5.73
C ILE A 91 -9.52 2.45 6.45
N ILE A 92 -10.16 3.35 5.70
CA ILE A 92 -11.07 4.36 6.25
C ILE A 92 -12.28 3.70 6.92
N SER A 93 -12.79 2.60 6.35
CA SER A 93 -13.94 1.86 6.90
C SER A 93 -13.68 1.28 8.28
N MET A 94 -12.42 1.02 8.66
CA MET A 94 -12.08 0.46 9.98
C MET A 94 -12.58 1.35 11.12
N LYS A 95 -12.47 2.68 10.96
CA LYS A 95 -13.00 3.64 11.94
C LYS A 95 -14.51 3.57 12.06
N PHE A 96 -15.21 3.60 10.93
CA PHE A 96 -16.68 3.57 10.89
C PHE A 96 -17.27 2.24 11.36
N ARG A 97 -16.50 1.15 11.29
CA ARG A 97 -16.89 -0.18 11.76
C ARG A 97 -16.51 -0.47 13.22
N GLY A 98 -15.86 0.47 13.90
CA GLY A 98 -15.44 0.32 15.30
C GLY A 98 -14.23 -0.60 15.51
N PHE A 99 -13.41 -0.84 14.46
CA PHE A 99 -12.17 -1.62 14.59
C PHE A 99 -10.96 -0.78 15.00
N SER A 100 -11.07 0.54 14.92
CA SER A 100 -10.04 1.49 15.36
C SER A 100 -10.67 2.85 15.67
N ASP A 101 -10.12 3.58 16.64
CA ASP A 101 -10.60 4.92 17.00
C ASP A 101 -10.17 5.99 15.97
N GLU A 102 -9.04 5.74 15.30
CA GLU A 102 -8.44 6.65 14.33
C GLU A 102 -8.25 6.00 12.97
N VAL A 103 -8.20 6.84 11.93
CA VAL A 103 -7.81 6.38 10.60
C VAL A 103 -6.29 6.28 10.57
N ALA A 104 -5.76 5.20 10.01
CA ALA A 104 -4.33 5.08 9.73
C ALA A 104 -3.91 6.09 8.65
N VAL A 105 -3.65 7.33 9.04
CA VAL A 105 -3.37 8.45 8.10
C VAL A 105 -2.14 8.17 7.21
N PRO A 106 -1.00 7.66 7.71
CA PRO A 106 0.17 7.45 6.86
C PRO A 106 -0.08 6.57 5.63
N PRO A 107 -0.68 5.35 5.73
CA PRO A 107 -0.97 4.56 4.55
C PRO A 107 -2.06 5.18 3.66
N VAL A 108 -3.05 5.90 4.21
CA VAL A 108 -4.06 6.58 3.38
C VAL A 108 -3.41 7.65 2.51
N VAL A 109 -2.59 8.53 3.09
CA VAL A 109 -1.88 9.58 2.33
C VAL A 109 -0.99 8.98 1.25
N MET A 110 -0.26 7.91 1.59
CA MET A 110 0.56 7.19 0.62
C MET A 110 -0.27 6.67 -0.57
N PHE A 111 -1.38 5.96 -0.31
CA PHE A 111 -2.22 5.44 -1.39
C PHE A 111 -2.90 6.55 -2.20
N ILE A 112 -3.25 7.70 -1.60
CA ILE A 112 -3.74 8.87 -2.36
C ILE A 112 -2.69 9.29 -3.40
N ILE A 113 -1.44 9.46 -2.97
CA ILE A 113 -0.34 9.88 -3.85
C ILE A 113 -0.12 8.84 -4.96
N LEU A 114 -0.06 7.55 -4.62
CA LEU A 114 0.12 6.49 -5.60
C LEU A 114 -1.05 6.38 -6.58
N THR A 115 -2.28 6.60 -6.13
CA THR A 115 -3.47 6.67 -6.99
C THR A 115 -3.38 7.83 -7.98
N ILE A 116 -2.97 9.01 -7.52
CA ILE A 116 -2.79 10.19 -8.39
C ILE A 116 -1.70 9.90 -9.44
N ILE A 117 -0.56 9.34 -9.02
CA ILE A 117 0.54 8.95 -9.91
C ILE A 117 0.04 7.94 -10.96
N ALA A 118 -0.73 6.95 -10.54
CA ALA A 118 -1.26 5.92 -11.42
C ALA A 118 -2.18 6.50 -12.51
N PHE A 119 -3.19 7.27 -12.12
CA PHE A 119 -4.14 7.85 -13.09
C PHE A 119 -3.52 8.95 -13.95
N TYR A 120 -2.61 9.76 -13.41
CA TYR A 120 -1.93 10.80 -14.18
C TYR A 120 -0.99 10.23 -15.25
N ALA A 121 -0.40 9.05 -15.02
CA ALA A 121 0.44 8.38 -16.00
C ALA A 121 -0.33 7.52 -17.00
N SER A 122 -1.56 7.09 -16.66
CA SER A 122 -2.40 6.27 -17.53
C SER A 122 -3.32 7.06 -18.45
N SER A 123 -3.26 8.39 -18.40
CA SER A 123 -4.10 9.33 -19.17
C SER A 123 -3.35 9.95 -20.34
#